data_AF-A0A2L0BCA3-F1
#
_entry.id   AF-A0A2L0BCA3-F1
#
_cell.length_a   1.000
_cell.length_b   1.000
_cell.length_c   1.000
_cell.angle_alpha   90.00
_cell.angle_beta   90.00
_cell.angle_gamma   90.00
#
_symmetry.space_group_name_H-M   'P 1'
#
loop_
_entity.id
_entity.type
_entity.pdbx_description
1 polymer ?
#
loop_
_entity_poly.entity_id
_entity_poly.type
_entity_poly.pdbx_seq_one_letter_code
_entity_poly.pdbx_strand_id
1 'polypeptide(L)'
;AVGIHGEDIDAAIETYNYLSEKYFTHASPTLFSAATPRPQLSSCFLLMMPDDSIEGIFTCLSQCAYISKSAGGIGVNVHNIRAKGTYIAGTNGVSNGLVPMLRVFNNTARYVDQGGNKRPGAFAIYLEPWHADILDFLNLKKNTGIEEARARDLFYALWIPDLFMRRVEANGVWSLMCPHQCPGLPDCWGEKFEKLYEKYESEKRYVTQIPAQQLWRAIIASQVETGTPYMLYKDACNRKSNQQNLGTIRSSNLCTEIVEYTSKDEIAVCNLASIAVNMFVKSDRKTYDFEGLKNVAKIVTRNLNKIIDVNYYPVPESKTSNMRHRPIGIGIQGLADAFILLRMPYDSEEARKLNLQIFETLYYGALESSCELAEIEGPYSTYDGCPVSKGILQYDMWNVTPTDLWDWSALKAKIAKHGIRNSLLLAPMPTASTAQILGNNEAFEPYTSNIYTRRVLSGEFQVVNHHLLRDLTDRGLWDDNMKNQILANCGSIQNIPGIPDDIKKI
;
A
#
# COMPACT_ATOMS: atom_id res chain seq x y z
N ALA A 1 -20.22 3.37 12.19
CA ALA A 1 -20.38 3.57 13.65
C ALA A 1 -20.91 2.29 14.31
N VAL A 2 -22.22 2.03 14.33
CA VAL A 2 -22.81 0.86 15.04
C VAL A 2 -22.19 -0.48 14.63
N GLY A 3 -21.98 -0.72 13.33
CA GLY A 3 -21.35 -1.97 12.87
C GLY A 3 -19.91 -2.21 13.34
N ILE A 4 -19.22 -1.18 13.85
CA ILE A 4 -17.87 -1.29 14.43
C ILE A 4 -17.93 -1.41 15.95
N HIS A 5 -18.80 -0.62 16.59
CA HIS A 5 -18.81 -0.46 18.05
C HIS A 5 -19.83 -1.35 18.77
N GLY A 6 -20.82 -1.91 18.06
CA GLY A 6 -21.85 -2.77 18.64
C GLY A 6 -22.64 -2.03 19.72
N GLU A 7 -22.63 -2.57 20.94
CA GLU A 7 -23.35 -2.04 22.11
C GLU A 7 -22.66 -0.85 22.78
N ASP A 8 -21.42 -0.53 22.41
CA ASP A 8 -20.70 0.66 22.88
C ASP A 8 -21.23 1.92 22.14
N ILE A 9 -22.36 2.42 22.63
CA ILE A 9 -23.10 3.54 22.02
C ILE A 9 -22.28 4.84 22.07
N ASP A 10 -21.55 5.08 23.15
CA ASP A 10 -20.73 6.30 23.29
C ASP A 10 -19.64 6.36 22.23
N ALA A 11 -18.91 5.27 22.01
CA ALA A 11 -17.92 5.19 20.93
C ALA A 11 -18.56 5.21 19.54
N ALA A 12 -19.78 4.66 19.40
CA ALA A 12 -20.53 4.74 18.15
C ALA A 12 -20.89 6.18 17.80
N ILE A 13 -21.34 6.98 18.79
CA ILE A 13 -21.67 8.40 18.62
C ILE A 13 -20.40 9.21 18.33
N GLU A 14 -19.30 8.98 19.07
CA GLU A 14 -17.99 9.61 18.79
C GLU A 14 -17.59 9.39 17.33
N THR A 15 -17.56 8.13 16.89
CA THR A 15 -17.22 7.79 15.50
C THR A 15 -18.20 8.37 14.50
N TYR A 16 -19.51 8.40 14.79
CA TYR A 16 -20.50 9.00 13.90
C TYR A 16 -20.23 10.49 13.69
N ASN A 17 -20.02 11.25 14.77
CA ASN A 17 -19.80 12.69 14.69
C ASN A 17 -18.60 13.00 13.79
N TYR A 18 -17.43 12.39 14.06
CA TYR A 18 -16.22 12.62 13.27
C TYR A 18 -16.32 12.12 11.81
N LEU A 19 -17.07 11.04 11.54
CA LEU A 19 -17.35 10.60 10.16
C LEU A 19 -18.27 11.59 9.43
N SER A 20 -19.34 12.05 10.10
CA SER A 20 -20.35 12.95 9.52
C SER A 20 -19.80 14.36 9.26
N GLU A 21 -18.88 14.81 10.11
CA GLU A 21 -18.13 16.05 9.99
C GLU A 21 -16.88 15.91 9.11
N LYS A 22 -16.68 14.75 8.48
CA LYS A 22 -15.66 14.50 7.45
C LYS A 22 -14.20 14.53 7.93
N TYR A 23 -13.94 14.41 9.24
CA TYR A 23 -12.56 14.39 9.77
C TYR A 23 -11.75 13.17 9.32
N PHE A 24 -12.43 12.05 9.12
CA PHE A 24 -11.83 10.84 8.55
C PHE A 24 -12.91 10.02 7.85
N THR A 25 -12.49 8.97 7.16
CA THR A 25 -13.40 7.93 6.68
C THR A 25 -12.74 6.56 6.72
N HIS A 26 -13.56 5.53 6.89
CA HIS A 26 -13.12 4.14 6.74
C HIS A 26 -13.02 3.77 5.26
N ALA A 27 -12.26 2.72 4.94
CA ALA A 27 -12.14 2.25 3.57
C ALA A 27 -13.48 1.72 3.01
N SER A 28 -13.61 1.70 1.68
CA SER A 28 -14.84 1.31 0.98
C SER A 28 -15.45 -0.02 1.46
N PRO A 29 -14.69 -1.11 1.70
CA PRO A 29 -15.27 -2.37 2.20
C PRO A 29 -15.95 -2.21 3.56
N THR A 30 -15.37 -1.42 4.47
CA THR A 30 -16.00 -1.09 5.75
C THR A 30 -17.30 -0.29 5.54
N LEU A 31 -17.29 0.70 4.64
CA LEU A 31 -18.48 1.51 4.32
C LEU A 31 -19.60 0.66 3.69
N PHE A 32 -19.26 -0.32 2.86
CA PHE A 32 -20.23 -1.19 2.20
C PHE A 32 -20.82 -2.27 3.11
N SER A 33 -20.00 -2.82 4.00
CA SER A 33 -20.31 -4.09 4.66
C SER A 33 -20.54 -3.99 6.17
N ALA A 34 -20.21 -2.87 6.83
CA ALA A 34 -20.47 -2.71 8.25
C ALA A 34 -21.97 -2.89 8.57
N ALA A 35 -22.28 -3.65 9.62
CA ALA A 35 -23.63 -4.03 10.02
C ALA A 35 -24.43 -4.87 8.98
N THR A 36 -23.77 -5.49 8.01
CA THR A 36 -24.38 -6.47 7.10
C THR A 36 -24.25 -7.90 7.64
N PRO A 37 -24.98 -8.91 7.09
CA PRO A 37 -24.93 -10.29 7.61
C PRO A 37 -23.56 -10.98 7.56
N ARG A 38 -22.68 -10.55 6.65
CA ARG A 38 -21.30 -11.04 6.54
C ARG A 38 -20.37 -9.84 6.37
N PRO A 39 -20.02 -9.17 7.47
CA PRO A 39 -19.31 -7.89 7.42
C PRO A 39 -17.83 -8.12 7.10
N GLN A 40 -17.48 -8.25 5.82
CA GLN A 40 -16.08 -8.20 5.39
C GLN A 40 -15.69 -6.72 5.25
N LEU A 41 -14.86 -6.25 6.18
CA LEU A 41 -14.52 -4.84 6.39
C LEU A 41 -13.10 -4.49 5.94
N SER A 42 -12.21 -5.48 5.86
CA SER A 42 -10.80 -5.31 5.50
C SER A 42 -10.62 -5.12 3.98
N SER A 43 -9.58 -4.38 3.57
CA SER A 43 -9.47 -3.97 2.16
C SER A 43 -8.52 -4.81 1.32
N CYS A 44 -7.44 -5.30 1.91
CA CYS A 44 -6.35 -5.93 1.18
C CYS A 44 -5.87 -7.18 1.89
N PHE A 45 -5.41 -8.13 1.10
CA PHE A 45 -4.89 -9.42 1.54
C PHE A 45 -3.54 -9.69 0.88
N LEU A 46 -2.60 -10.23 1.65
CA LEU A 46 -1.29 -10.62 1.14
C LEU A 46 -1.14 -12.13 1.32
N LEU A 47 -0.78 -12.82 0.25
CA LEU A 47 -0.58 -14.26 0.24
C LEU A 47 0.84 -14.58 -0.23
N MET A 48 1.39 -15.64 0.35
CA MET A 48 2.48 -16.36 -0.28
C MET A 48 1.95 -17.63 -0.93
N MET A 49 2.54 -17.99 -2.06
CA MET A 49 2.31 -19.28 -2.68
C MET A 49 2.71 -20.40 -1.68
N PRO A 50 1.78 -21.26 -1.23
CA PRO A 50 2.04 -22.20 -0.14
C PRO A 50 3.15 -23.20 -0.45
N ASP A 51 3.22 -23.68 -1.69
CA ASP A 51 4.18 -24.70 -2.09
C ASP A 51 4.43 -24.69 -3.61
N ASP A 52 5.60 -25.19 -4.03
CA ASP A 52 5.97 -25.40 -5.44
C ASP A 52 5.41 -26.74 -5.96
N SER A 53 4.09 -26.85 -5.92
CA SER A 53 3.32 -28.03 -6.31
C SER A 53 1.94 -27.64 -6.86
N ILE A 54 1.29 -28.55 -7.58
CA ILE A 54 -0.07 -28.31 -8.09
C ILE A 54 -1.04 -28.07 -6.93
N GLU A 55 -0.93 -28.83 -5.83
CA GLU A 55 -1.75 -28.64 -4.64
C GLU A 55 -1.55 -27.25 -4.01
N GLY A 56 -0.30 -26.81 -3.85
CA GLY A 56 0.01 -25.46 -3.35
C GLY A 56 -0.56 -24.36 -4.26
N ILE A 57 -0.37 -24.50 -5.58
CA ILE A 57 -0.86 -23.55 -6.58
C ILE A 57 -2.39 -23.44 -6.55
N PHE A 58 -3.10 -24.55 -6.55
CA PHE A 58 -4.57 -24.54 -6.55
C PHE A 58 -5.17 -24.16 -5.20
N THR A 59 -4.45 -24.40 -4.09
CA THR A 59 -4.81 -23.86 -2.76
C THR A 59 -4.75 -22.34 -2.78
N CYS A 60 -3.63 -21.77 -3.24
CA CYS A 60 -3.48 -20.31 -3.36
C CYS A 60 -4.54 -19.70 -4.27
N LEU A 61 -4.82 -20.34 -5.42
CA LEU A 61 -5.84 -19.89 -6.37
C LEU A 61 -7.24 -19.86 -5.73
N SER A 62 -7.58 -20.92 -4.98
CA SER A 62 -8.85 -21.03 -4.28
C SER A 62 -9.00 -19.95 -3.20
N GLN A 63 -7.94 -19.73 -2.41
CA GLN A 63 -7.90 -18.64 -1.42
C GLN A 63 -8.10 -17.27 -2.11
N CYS A 64 -7.42 -17.01 -3.23
CA CYS A 64 -7.61 -15.80 -4.02
C CYS A 64 -9.06 -15.65 -4.52
N ALA A 65 -9.70 -16.73 -4.97
CA ALA A 65 -11.09 -16.69 -5.42
C ALA A 65 -12.06 -16.34 -4.27
N TYR A 66 -11.89 -16.93 -3.08
CA TYR A 66 -12.72 -16.61 -1.91
C TYR A 66 -12.53 -15.15 -1.45
N ILE A 67 -11.29 -14.66 -1.44
CA ILE A 67 -10.98 -13.27 -1.09
C ILE A 67 -11.57 -12.31 -2.12
N SER A 68 -11.38 -12.57 -3.42
CA SER A 68 -11.91 -11.73 -4.51
C SER A 68 -13.44 -11.69 -4.46
N LYS A 69 -14.11 -12.82 -4.21
CA LYS A 69 -15.57 -12.86 -4.04
C LYS A 69 -16.06 -11.89 -2.96
N SER A 70 -15.26 -11.68 -1.92
CA SER A 70 -15.55 -10.76 -0.81
C SER A 70 -14.95 -9.35 -1.01
N ALA A 71 -14.66 -8.97 -2.25
CA ALA A 71 -14.19 -7.63 -2.64
C ALA A 71 -12.80 -7.21 -2.10
N GLY A 72 -11.98 -8.17 -1.67
CA GLY A 72 -10.60 -7.90 -1.23
C GLY A 72 -9.62 -7.74 -2.39
N GLY A 73 -8.77 -6.71 -2.35
CA GLY A 73 -7.60 -6.60 -3.23
C GLY A 73 -6.49 -7.55 -2.78
N ILE A 74 -5.72 -8.11 -3.73
CA ILE A 74 -4.78 -9.20 -3.42
C ILE A 74 -3.35 -8.87 -3.86
N GLY A 75 -2.38 -9.07 -2.98
CA GLY A 75 -0.96 -9.22 -3.34
C GLY A 75 -0.53 -10.68 -3.18
N VAL A 76 0.10 -11.27 -4.19
CA VAL A 76 0.59 -12.66 -4.15
C VAL A 76 2.06 -12.70 -4.54
N ASN A 77 2.93 -13.23 -3.69
CA ASN A 77 4.29 -13.59 -4.12
C ASN A 77 4.37 -14.98 -4.72
N VAL A 78 5.12 -15.10 -5.82
CA VAL A 78 5.31 -16.36 -6.56
C VAL A 78 6.79 -16.75 -6.69
N HIS A 79 7.64 -16.20 -5.81
CA HIS A 79 9.11 -16.36 -5.85
C HIS A 79 9.59 -17.80 -5.76
N ASN A 80 8.81 -18.67 -5.12
CA ASN A 80 9.14 -20.07 -4.84
C ASN A 80 8.72 -21.04 -5.94
N ILE A 81 7.97 -20.60 -6.95
CA ILE A 81 7.54 -21.49 -8.06
C ILE A 81 8.70 -21.72 -9.02
N ARG A 82 8.95 -22.99 -9.37
CA ARG A 82 10.05 -23.34 -10.27
C ARG A 82 9.92 -22.70 -11.65
N ALA A 83 11.05 -22.25 -12.18
CA ALA A 83 11.15 -21.63 -13.51
C ALA A 83 10.92 -22.62 -14.66
N LYS A 84 10.64 -22.09 -15.85
CA LYS A 84 10.47 -22.86 -17.09
C LYS A 84 11.67 -23.76 -17.38
N GLY A 85 11.39 -24.99 -17.82
CA GLY A 85 12.41 -26.00 -18.15
C GLY A 85 12.94 -26.79 -16.94
N THR A 86 12.54 -26.45 -15.72
CA THR A 86 12.96 -27.19 -14.51
C THR A 86 12.31 -28.58 -14.47
N TYR A 87 13.10 -29.61 -14.19
CA TYR A 87 12.63 -31.00 -14.12
C TYR A 87 11.55 -31.23 -13.04
N ILE A 88 10.60 -32.12 -13.33
CA ILE A 88 9.54 -32.55 -12.41
C ILE A 88 9.66 -34.06 -12.20
N ALA A 89 10.21 -34.45 -11.05
CA ALA A 89 10.49 -35.85 -10.74
C ALA A 89 9.25 -36.76 -10.78
N GLY A 90 8.10 -36.29 -10.27
CA GLY A 90 6.89 -37.12 -10.16
C GLY A 90 6.24 -37.47 -11.50
N THR A 91 6.37 -36.62 -12.53
CA THR A 91 5.76 -36.82 -13.86
C THR A 91 6.79 -37.07 -14.96
N ASN A 92 8.08 -37.08 -14.62
CA ASN A 92 9.20 -37.15 -15.55
C ASN A 92 9.14 -36.10 -16.67
N GLY A 93 8.54 -34.93 -16.38
CA GLY A 93 8.38 -33.81 -17.31
C GLY A 93 9.23 -32.60 -16.95
N VAL A 94 8.98 -31.50 -17.65
CA VAL A 94 9.59 -30.18 -17.36
C VAL A 94 8.50 -29.15 -17.06
N SER A 95 8.81 -28.21 -16.17
CA SER A 95 7.92 -27.09 -15.84
C SER A 95 7.73 -26.16 -17.02
N ASN A 96 6.50 -25.66 -17.20
CA ASN A 96 6.22 -24.61 -18.16
C ASN A 96 6.48 -23.19 -17.61
N GLY A 97 6.91 -23.08 -16.35
CA GLY A 97 7.26 -21.82 -15.68
C GLY A 97 6.06 -20.99 -15.22
N LEU A 98 6.33 -19.73 -14.89
CA LEU A 98 5.33 -18.82 -14.30
C LEU A 98 4.21 -18.43 -15.27
N VAL A 99 4.50 -18.25 -16.55
CA VAL A 99 3.54 -17.66 -17.51
C VAL A 99 2.22 -18.45 -17.59
N PRO A 100 2.21 -19.78 -17.79
CA PRO A 100 0.95 -20.52 -17.85
C PRO A 100 0.21 -20.55 -16.52
N MET A 101 0.93 -20.61 -15.39
CA MET A 101 0.32 -20.53 -14.06
C MET A 101 -0.40 -19.19 -13.88
N LEU A 102 0.26 -18.07 -14.19
CA LEU A 102 -0.31 -16.74 -14.04
C LEU A 102 -1.51 -16.49 -14.97
N ARG A 103 -1.61 -17.19 -16.10
CA ARG A 103 -2.83 -17.16 -16.93
C ARG A 103 -4.05 -17.77 -16.23
N VAL A 104 -3.85 -18.80 -15.41
CA VAL A 104 -4.94 -19.37 -14.58
C VAL A 104 -5.41 -18.35 -13.53
N PHE A 105 -4.46 -17.66 -12.89
CA PHE A 105 -4.77 -16.56 -11.96
C PHE A 105 -5.49 -15.41 -12.67
N ASN A 106 -5.04 -15.02 -13.88
CA ASN A 106 -5.68 -13.99 -14.70
C ASN A 106 -7.15 -14.33 -14.99
N ASN A 107 -7.41 -15.54 -15.46
CA ASN A 107 -8.77 -15.97 -15.79
C ASN A 107 -9.65 -16.05 -14.53
N THR A 108 -9.07 -16.42 -13.39
CA THR A 108 -9.78 -16.41 -12.10
C THR A 108 -10.12 -15.00 -11.64
N ALA A 109 -9.21 -14.04 -11.79
CA ALA A 109 -9.45 -12.63 -11.49
C ALA A 109 -10.62 -12.06 -12.31
N ARG A 110 -10.72 -12.44 -13.59
CA ARG A 110 -11.84 -12.07 -14.46
C ARG A 110 -13.15 -12.76 -14.09
N TYR A 111 -13.09 -14.03 -13.72
CA TYR A 111 -14.27 -14.83 -13.41
C TYR A 111 -14.93 -14.38 -12.10
N VAL A 112 -14.12 -14.09 -11.08
CA VAL A 112 -14.60 -13.69 -9.74
C VAL A 112 -14.58 -12.16 -9.62
N ASP A 113 -15.52 -11.52 -10.31
CA ASP A 113 -15.68 -10.06 -10.45
C ASP A 113 -16.39 -9.36 -9.27
N GLN A 114 -16.21 -9.89 -8.06
CA GLN A 114 -16.75 -9.33 -6.81
C GLN A 114 -18.29 -9.25 -6.79
N GLY A 115 -18.98 -10.18 -7.44
CA GLY A 115 -20.43 -10.39 -7.30
C GLY A 115 -21.28 -9.60 -8.29
N GLY A 116 -20.92 -9.62 -9.58
CA GLY A 116 -21.71 -8.98 -10.65
C GLY A 116 -21.15 -7.63 -11.07
N ASN A 117 -19.82 -7.56 -11.22
CA ASN A 117 -19.07 -6.42 -11.76
C ASN A 117 -19.16 -5.13 -10.93
N LYS A 118 -19.38 -5.24 -9.61
CA LYS A 118 -19.26 -4.09 -8.70
C LYS A 118 -17.84 -3.52 -8.70
N ARG A 119 -16.83 -4.39 -8.88
CA ARG A 119 -15.42 -4.05 -9.07
C ARG A 119 -14.67 -5.27 -9.63
N PRO A 120 -13.83 -5.14 -10.67
CA PRO A 120 -13.06 -6.27 -11.19
C PRO A 120 -12.11 -6.86 -10.12
N GLY A 121 -11.94 -8.18 -10.10
CA GLY A 121 -10.92 -8.84 -9.29
C GLY A 121 -9.53 -8.32 -9.65
N ALA A 122 -8.72 -7.94 -8.66
CA ALA A 122 -7.43 -7.28 -8.89
C ALA A 122 -6.34 -7.92 -8.03
N PHE A 123 -5.41 -8.62 -8.70
CA PHE A 123 -4.29 -9.29 -8.05
C PHE A 123 -2.98 -8.67 -8.52
N ALA A 124 -2.12 -8.24 -7.59
CA ALA A 124 -0.74 -7.88 -7.85
C ALA A 124 0.17 -9.07 -7.59
N ILE A 125 0.92 -9.47 -8.61
CA ILE A 125 1.88 -10.57 -8.54
C ILE A 125 3.26 -9.99 -8.24
N TYR A 126 3.89 -10.45 -7.18
CA TYR A 126 5.22 -10.06 -6.74
C TYR A 126 6.26 -11.10 -7.17
N LEU A 127 7.34 -10.63 -7.79
CA LEU A 127 8.48 -11.46 -8.19
C LEU A 127 9.82 -10.80 -7.85
N GLU A 128 10.77 -11.56 -7.31
CA GLU A 128 12.14 -11.09 -7.13
C GLU A 128 12.93 -11.14 -8.47
N PRO A 129 13.77 -10.15 -8.77
CA PRO A 129 14.39 -10.00 -10.10
C PRO A 129 15.47 -11.04 -10.43
N TRP A 130 15.85 -11.91 -9.49
CA TRP A 130 16.73 -13.06 -9.77
C TRP A 130 15.98 -14.24 -10.39
N HIS A 131 14.65 -14.26 -10.37
CA HIS A 131 13.90 -15.40 -10.86
C HIS A 131 14.11 -15.62 -12.37
N ALA A 132 14.32 -16.86 -12.82
CA ALA A 132 14.70 -17.11 -14.21
C ALA A 132 13.63 -16.76 -15.25
N ASP A 133 12.35 -16.74 -14.88
CA ASP A 133 11.26 -16.30 -15.75
C ASP A 133 11.02 -14.77 -15.72
N ILE A 134 11.91 -13.97 -15.13
CA ILE A 134 11.69 -12.51 -14.92
C ILE A 134 11.46 -11.73 -16.21
N LEU A 135 12.15 -12.06 -17.31
CA LEU A 135 11.99 -11.35 -18.58
C LEU A 135 10.60 -11.60 -19.19
N ASP A 136 10.10 -12.84 -19.10
CA ASP A 136 8.75 -13.18 -19.55
C ASP A 136 7.69 -12.53 -18.65
N PHE A 137 7.93 -12.52 -17.33
CA PHE A 137 7.08 -11.83 -16.35
C PHE A 137 6.88 -10.35 -16.68
N LEU A 138 7.95 -9.64 -17.06
CA LEU A 138 7.89 -8.22 -17.46
C LEU A 138 7.09 -7.97 -18.75
N ASN A 139 6.83 -9.00 -19.55
CA ASN A 139 6.06 -8.89 -20.79
C ASN A 139 4.57 -9.23 -20.63
N LEU A 140 4.14 -9.76 -19.48
CA LEU A 140 2.78 -10.31 -19.31
C LEU A 140 1.66 -9.27 -19.46
N LYS A 141 1.91 -8.00 -19.13
CA LYS A 141 0.92 -6.91 -19.24
C LYS A 141 0.96 -6.16 -20.57
N LYS A 142 1.97 -6.41 -21.42
CA LYS A 142 2.14 -5.69 -22.68
C LYS A 142 0.96 -5.91 -23.61
N ASN A 143 0.60 -4.88 -24.36
CA ASN A 143 -0.51 -4.98 -25.31
C ASN A 143 -0.11 -5.81 -26.54
N THR A 144 1.15 -5.71 -26.96
CA THR A 144 1.69 -6.42 -28.12
C THR A 144 2.18 -7.83 -27.76
N GLY A 145 2.26 -8.73 -28.75
CA GLY A 145 2.79 -10.10 -28.65
C GLY A 145 1.72 -11.19 -28.59
N ILE A 146 2.13 -12.46 -28.42
CA ILE A 146 1.22 -13.62 -28.46
C ILE A 146 0.33 -13.70 -27.20
N GLU A 147 -0.96 -13.94 -27.39
CA GLU A 147 -1.96 -13.97 -26.30
C GLU A 147 -1.68 -15.06 -25.27
N GLU A 148 -1.13 -16.19 -25.68
CA GLU A 148 -0.79 -17.30 -24.78
C GLU A 148 0.32 -16.95 -23.79
N ALA A 149 1.03 -15.85 -24.02
CA ALA A 149 2.06 -15.30 -23.14
C ALA A 149 1.63 -14.00 -22.45
N ARG A 150 0.32 -13.75 -22.30
CA ARG A 150 -0.22 -12.53 -21.68
C ARG A 150 -1.20 -12.84 -20.55
N ALA A 151 -1.22 -11.94 -19.59
CA ALA A 151 -2.12 -11.95 -18.43
C ALA A 151 -2.37 -10.50 -17.98
N ARG A 152 -3.15 -9.76 -18.77
CA ARG A 152 -3.28 -8.30 -18.66
C ARG A 152 -4.19 -7.82 -17.52
N ASP A 153 -5.05 -8.70 -17.03
CA ASP A 153 -5.99 -8.41 -15.93
C ASP A 153 -5.29 -8.46 -14.56
N LEU A 154 -4.05 -8.98 -14.50
CA LEU A 154 -3.19 -8.93 -13.33
C LEU A 154 -2.37 -7.64 -13.27
N PHE A 155 -1.90 -7.31 -12.08
CA PHE A 155 -0.88 -6.30 -11.82
C PHE A 155 0.44 -6.99 -11.49
N TYR A 156 1.56 -6.30 -11.75
CA TYR A 156 2.89 -6.86 -11.64
C TYR A 156 3.75 -5.97 -10.76
N ALA A 157 4.53 -6.58 -9.89
CA ALA A 157 5.38 -5.89 -8.92
C ALA A 157 6.72 -6.60 -8.78
N LEU A 158 7.79 -5.83 -8.63
CA LEU A 158 9.11 -6.33 -8.31
C LEU A 158 9.40 -6.20 -6.82
N TRP A 159 9.95 -7.27 -6.25
CA TRP A 159 10.45 -7.31 -4.88
C TRP A 159 11.99 -7.32 -4.92
N ILE A 160 12.58 -6.14 -4.87
CA ILE A 160 13.94 -5.88 -5.35
C ILE A 160 14.93 -5.92 -4.18
N PRO A 161 15.94 -6.82 -4.20
CA PRO A 161 17.05 -6.79 -3.24
C PRO A 161 18.03 -5.65 -3.56
N ASP A 162 18.67 -5.08 -2.54
CA ASP A 162 19.67 -4.01 -2.64
C ASP A 162 20.82 -4.45 -3.58
N LEU A 163 21.18 -5.73 -3.56
CA LEU A 163 22.22 -6.30 -4.43
C LEU A 163 21.94 -6.08 -5.93
N PHE A 164 20.68 -6.22 -6.37
CA PHE A 164 20.33 -6.01 -7.77
C PHE A 164 20.64 -4.57 -8.18
N MET A 165 20.22 -3.60 -7.36
CA MET A 165 20.46 -2.18 -7.62
C MET A 165 21.95 -1.85 -7.67
N ARG A 166 22.75 -2.40 -6.74
CA ARG A 166 24.22 -2.24 -6.76
C ARG A 166 24.87 -2.86 -7.99
N ARG A 167 24.40 -4.03 -8.46
CA ARG A 167 24.89 -4.68 -9.69
C ARG A 167 24.49 -3.87 -10.94
N VAL A 168 23.32 -3.24 -10.97
CA VAL A 168 22.91 -2.33 -12.05
C VAL A 168 23.84 -1.11 -12.12
N GLU A 169 24.08 -0.46 -10.97
CA GLU A 169 24.95 0.72 -10.85
C GLU A 169 26.39 0.40 -11.27
N ALA A 170 26.95 -0.71 -10.79
CA ALA A 170 28.31 -1.15 -11.12
C ALA A 170 28.46 -1.78 -12.51
N ASN A 171 27.39 -1.83 -13.32
CA ASN A 171 27.34 -2.54 -14.60
C ASN A 171 27.84 -4.01 -14.49
N GLY A 172 27.47 -4.67 -13.38
CA GLY A 172 27.86 -6.03 -13.06
C GLY A 172 26.99 -7.10 -13.74
N VAL A 173 27.34 -8.35 -13.48
CA VAL A 173 26.58 -9.52 -13.90
C VAL A 173 25.45 -9.80 -12.90
N TRP A 174 24.32 -10.26 -13.43
CA TRP A 174 23.16 -10.74 -12.69
C TRP A 174 22.82 -12.17 -13.10
N SER A 175 22.78 -13.07 -12.13
CA SER A 175 22.42 -14.47 -12.31
C SER A 175 20.91 -14.69 -12.13
N LEU A 176 20.31 -15.29 -13.15
CA LEU A 176 18.93 -15.73 -13.18
C LEU A 176 18.85 -17.18 -12.68
N MET A 177 18.08 -17.42 -11.62
CA MET A 177 18.04 -18.68 -10.88
C MET A 177 16.62 -19.25 -10.81
N CYS A 178 16.53 -20.58 -10.71
CA CYS A 178 15.30 -21.29 -10.39
C CYS A 178 15.24 -21.54 -8.87
N PRO A 179 14.14 -21.23 -8.16
CA PRO A 179 14.05 -21.44 -6.71
C PRO A 179 14.19 -22.91 -6.30
N HIS A 180 13.84 -23.86 -7.18
CA HIS A 180 14.06 -25.29 -6.94
C HIS A 180 15.56 -25.65 -6.90
N GLN A 181 16.36 -25.01 -7.74
CA GLN A 181 17.81 -25.21 -7.79
C GLN A 181 18.54 -24.34 -6.77
N CYS A 182 17.97 -23.21 -6.36
CA CYS A 182 18.55 -22.20 -5.47
C CYS A 182 17.56 -21.86 -4.33
N PRO A 183 17.25 -22.81 -3.44
CA PRO A 183 16.25 -22.61 -2.39
C PRO A 183 16.71 -21.58 -1.35
N GLY A 184 15.76 -20.98 -0.63
CA GLY A 184 16.04 -20.07 0.49
C GLY A 184 16.28 -18.60 0.13
N LEU A 185 16.40 -18.25 -1.16
CA LEU A 185 16.52 -16.84 -1.57
C LEU A 185 15.31 -15.97 -1.15
N PRO A 186 14.05 -16.44 -1.25
CA PRO A 186 12.90 -15.69 -0.71
C PRO A 186 12.84 -15.62 0.82
N ASP A 187 13.61 -16.48 1.51
CA ASP A 187 13.57 -16.66 2.97
C ASP A 187 14.57 -15.80 3.73
N CYS A 188 15.39 -15.04 3.03
CA CYS A 188 16.38 -14.15 3.61
C CYS A 188 16.45 -12.82 2.87
N TRP A 189 17.05 -11.81 3.50
CA TRP A 189 17.18 -10.45 3.01
C TRP A 189 18.53 -9.85 3.46
N GLY A 190 18.91 -8.72 2.87
CA GLY A 190 20.15 -8.01 3.17
C GLY A 190 21.39 -8.89 2.99
N GLU A 191 22.36 -8.78 3.90
CA GLU A 191 23.62 -9.52 3.81
C GLU A 191 23.44 -11.05 3.75
N LYS A 192 22.39 -11.60 4.38
CA LYS A 192 22.12 -13.05 4.34
C LYS A 192 21.71 -13.49 2.94
N PHE A 193 20.88 -12.68 2.28
CA PHE A 193 20.51 -12.90 0.88
C PHE A 193 21.72 -12.80 -0.03
N GLU A 194 22.54 -11.76 0.15
CA GLU A 194 23.73 -11.52 -0.66
C GLU A 194 24.71 -12.70 -0.62
N LYS A 195 25.07 -13.14 0.59
CA LYS A 195 25.97 -14.29 0.79
C LYS A 195 25.40 -15.57 0.17
N LEU A 196 24.09 -15.81 0.30
CA LEU A 196 23.45 -17.00 -0.27
C LEU A 196 23.42 -16.96 -1.80
N TYR A 197 23.06 -15.80 -2.36
CA TYR A 197 23.02 -15.58 -3.79
C TYR A 197 24.40 -15.75 -4.43
N GLU A 198 25.43 -15.09 -3.89
CA GLU A 198 26.80 -15.17 -4.39
C GLU A 198 27.41 -16.56 -4.21
N LYS A 199 27.03 -17.29 -3.15
CA LYS A 199 27.37 -18.71 -3.01
C LYS A 199 26.82 -19.51 -4.19
N TYR A 200 25.55 -19.35 -4.55
CA TYR A 200 24.98 -20.03 -5.71
C TYR A 200 25.63 -19.61 -7.04
N GLU A 201 26.02 -18.34 -7.20
CA GLU A 201 26.82 -17.90 -8.35
C GLU A 201 28.16 -18.67 -8.42
N SER A 202 28.87 -18.79 -7.29
CA SER A 202 30.17 -19.49 -7.21
C SER A 202 30.07 -21.00 -7.47
N GLU A 203 28.95 -21.62 -7.06
CA GLU A 203 28.62 -23.02 -7.32
C GLU A 203 28.10 -23.25 -8.75
N LYS A 204 28.01 -22.19 -9.57
CA LYS A 204 27.42 -22.21 -10.92
C LYS A 204 25.98 -22.72 -10.95
N ARG A 205 25.23 -22.44 -9.88
CA ARG A 205 23.80 -22.77 -9.75
C ARG A 205 22.98 -21.59 -10.24
N TYR A 206 22.89 -21.47 -11.56
CA TYR A 206 22.04 -20.50 -12.23
C TYR A 206 21.58 -21.07 -13.57
N VAL A 207 20.43 -20.58 -14.05
CA VAL A 207 19.92 -20.93 -15.39
C VAL A 207 20.66 -20.12 -16.44
N THR A 208 20.91 -18.84 -16.15
CA THR A 208 21.60 -17.93 -17.08
C THR A 208 22.18 -16.73 -16.35
N GLN A 209 23.21 -16.12 -16.93
CA GLN A 209 23.77 -14.86 -16.48
C GLN A 209 23.58 -13.79 -17.55
N ILE A 210 23.16 -12.61 -17.13
CA ILE A 210 22.97 -11.44 -18.00
C ILE A 210 23.63 -10.21 -17.38
N PRO A 211 23.99 -9.19 -18.16
CA PRO A 211 24.31 -7.87 -17.60
C PRO A 211 23.13 -7.34 -16.79
N ALA A 212 23.36 -6.86 -15.57
CA ALA A 212 22.29 -6.35 -14.71
C ALA A 212 21.52 -5.20 -15.39
N GLN A 213 22.22 -4.34 -16.13
CA GLN A 213 21.63 -3.26 -16.91
C GLN A 213 20.72 -3.75 -18.05
N GLN A 214 20.91 -4.96 -18.57
CA GLN A 214 19.99 -5.54 -19.56
C GLN A 214 18.62 -5.77 -18.93
N LEU A 215 18.57 -6.36 -17.73
CA LEU A 215 17.31 -6.54 -17.01
C LEU A 215 16.70 -5.18 -16.61
N TRP A 216 17.52 -4.24 -16.15
CA TRP A 216 17.07 -2.88 -15.84
C TRP A 216 16.39 -2.18 -17.02
N ARG A 217 16.97 -2.26 -18.23
CA ARG A 217 16.35 -1.72 -19.44
C ARG A 217 15.02 -2.40 -19.76
N ALA A 218 14.89 -3.71 -19.54
CA ALA A 218 13.63 -4.42 -19.74
C ALA A 218 12.55 -3.98 -18.74
N ILE A 219 12.93 -3.70 -17.48
CA ILE A 219 12.03 -3.15 -16.46
C ILE A 219 11.51 -1.78 -16.89
N ILE A 220 12.41 -0.86 -17.26
CA ILE A 220 12.04 0.49 -17.73
C ILE A 220 11.14 0.41 -18.96
N ALA A 221 11.47 -0.44 -19.94
CA ALA A 221 10.65 -0.60 -21.14
C ALA A 221 9.22 -1.07 -20.82
N SER A 222 9.06 -1.98 -19.84
CA SER A 222 7.74 -2.41 -19.38
C SER A 222 6.97 -1.28 -18.68
N GLN A 223 7.67 -0.48 -17.85
CA GLN A 223 7.06 0.66 -17.16
C GLN A 223 6.61 1.76 -18.11
N VAL A 224 7.41 2.06 -19.15
CA VAL A 224 7.04 3.05 -20.18
C VAL A 224 5.80 2.59 -20.95
N GLU A 225 5.69 1.30 -21.28
CA GLU A 225 4.57 0.78 -22.06
C GLU A 225 3.30 0.61 -21.22
N THR A 226 3.41 0.23 -19.94
CA THR A 226 2.28 -0.26 -19.15
C THR A 226 2.06 0.45 -17.81
N GLY A 227 2.97 1.33 -17.39
CA GLY A 227 3.00 1.89 -16.03
C GLY A 227 3.42 0.91 -14.93
N THR A 228 3.81 -0.32 -15.28
CA THR A 228 4.17 -1.41 -14.35
C THR A 228 5.43 -2.14 -14.85
N PRO A 229 6.17 -2.89 -14.03
CA PRO A 229 5.85 -3.32 -12.68
C PRO A 229 5.99 -2.23 -11.61
N TYR A 230 5.28 -2.40 -10.50
CA TYR A 230 5.53 -1.67 -9.26
C TYR A 230 6.94 -1.95 -8.74
N MET A 231 7.53 -0.99 -8.04
CA MET A 231 8.90 -1.06 -7.54
C MET A 231 8.90 -1.06 -6.02
N LEU A 232 9.29 -2.18 -5.41
CA LEU A 232 9.41 -2.28 -3.96
C LEU A 232 10.78 -2.84 -3.58
N TYR A 233 11.40 -2.25 -2.57
CA TYR A 233 12.74 -2.61 -2.13
C TYR A 233 12.67 -3.57 -0.95
N LYS A 234 12.90 -4.86 -1.22
CA LYS A 234 12.80 -5.99 -0.28
C LYS A 234 13.56 -5.72 1.02
N ASP A 235 14.81 -5.29 0.89
CA ASP A 235 15.69 -5.14 2.05
C ASP A 235 15.29 -3.94 2.90
N ALA A 236 14.87 -2.84 2.28
CA ALA A 236 14.31 -1.70 3.00
C ALA A 236 13.03 -2.06 3.76
N CYS A 237 12.13 -2.82 3.12
CA CYS A 237 10.88 -3.29 3.71
C CYS A 237 11.13 -4.20 4.93
N ASN A 238 12.05 -5.16 4.79
CA ASN A 238 12.37 -6.09 5.87
C ASN A 238 13.14 -5.43 7.02
N ARG A 239 14.15 -4.62 6.71
CA ARG A 239 15.00 -3.94 7.71
C ARG A 239 14.22 -2.97 8.61
N LYS A 240 13.14 -2.41 8.08
CA LYS A 240 12.38 -1.30 8.70
C LYS A 240 10.93 -1.68 8.99
N SER A 241 10.67 -2.97 9.22
CA SER A 241 9.37 -3.46 9.64
C SER A 241 9.41 -3.86 11.12
N ASN A 242 8.38 -3.46 11.87
CA ASN A 242 8.19 -3.96 13.22
C ASN A 242 7.83 -5.47 13.24
N GLN A 243 7.43 -6.05 12.10
CA GLN A 243 7.16 -7.48 11.97
C GLN A 243 8.41 -8.30 11.58
N GLN A 244 9.62 -7.72 11.56
CA GLN A 244 10.83 -8.45 11.18
C GLN A 244 11.17 -9.63 12.11
N ASN A 245 10.56 -9.69 13.29
CA ASN A 245 10.68 -10.84 14.22
C ASN A 245 9.92 -12.08 13.73
N LEU A 246 8.97 -11.96 12.80
CA LEU A 246 8.17 -13.07 12.27
C LEU A 246 8.89 -13.87 11.19
N GLY A 247 9.83 -13.23 10.48
CA GLY A 247 10.56 -13.80 9.36
C GLY A 247 10.69 -12.81 8.20
N THR A 248 11.15 -13.31 7.06
CA THR A 248 11.30 -12.50 5.85
C THR A 248 9.94 -12.19 5.23
N ILE A 249 9.62 -10.91 5.10
CA ILE A 249 8.46 -10.40 4.36
C ILE A 249 8.76 -10.51 2.87
N ARG A 250 7.82 -11.08 2.12
CA ARG A 250 8.02 -11.50 0.71
C ARG A 250 7.25 -10.68 -0.32
N SER A 251 6.33 -9.82 0.09
CA SER A 251 5.56 -8.98 -0.83
C SER A 251 4.96 -7.80 -0.11
N SER A 252 4.33 -6.93 -0.89
CA SER A 252 3.32 -6.00 -0.41
C SER A 252 1.93 -6.41 -0.93
N ASN A 253 0.93 -5.55 -0.80
CA ASN A 253 -0.44 -5.76 -1.26
C ASN A 253 -0.67 -5.27 -2.70
N LEU A 254 -1.92 -5.19 -3.13
CA LEU A 254 -2.31 -4.65 -4.43
C LEU A 254 -1.80 -3.22 -4.67
N CYS A 255 -1.83 -2.36 -3.65
CA CYS A 255 -1.59 -0.93 -3.78
C CYS A 255 -0.22 -0.47 -3.24
N THR A 256 0.65 -1.44 -2.89
CA THR A 256 2.05 -1.27 -2.49
C THR A 256 2.32 -0.66 -1.10
N GLU A 257 1.29 -0.23 -0.36
CA GLU A 257 1.42 0.45 0.93
C GLU A 257 1.57 -0.49 2.13
N ILE A 258 1.16 -1.77 2.01
CA ILE A 258 1.15 -2.73 3.12
C ILE A 258 2.32 -3.68 3.05
N VAL A 259 3.16 -3.68 4.08
CA VAL A 259 4.33 -4.55 4.20
C VAL A 259 4.13 -5.44 5.43
N GLU A 260 3.44 -6.55 5.23
CA GLU A 260 3.09 -7.51 6.27
C GLU A 260 3.63 -8.91 5.98
N TYR A 261 3.96 -9.63 7.05
CA TYR A 261 4.42 -11.01 6.98
C TYR A 261 3.33 -11.95 6.47
N THR A 262 3.74 -12.93 5.67
CA THR A 262 2.88 -14.00 5.16
C THR A 262 3.58 -15.34 5.31
N SER A 263 2.81 -16.39 5.55
CA SER A 263 3.31 -17.77 5.63
C SER A 263 2.32 -18.72 4.94
N LYS A 264 2.58 -20.03 4.97
CA LYS A 264 1.60 -21.02 4.49
C LYS A 264 0.29 -20.98 5.27
N ASP A 265 0.36 -20.61 6.55
CA ASP A 265 -0.76 -20.64 7.50
C ASP A 265 -1.29 -19.23 7.84
N GLU A 266 -0.66 -18.18 7.30
CA GLU A 266 -0.97 -16.78 7.60
C GLU A 266 -1.09 -15.96 6.30
N ILE A 267 -2.32 -15.50 6.03
CA ILE A 267 -2.61 -14.54 4.98
C ILE A 267 -2.77 -13.18 5.65
N ALA A 268 -1.89 -12.23 5.33
CA ALA A 268 -1.94 -10.92 5.98
C ALA A 268 -3.17 -10.13 5.55
N VAL A 269 -3.70 -9.28 6.44
CA VAL A 269 -4.98 -8.59 6.26
C VAL A 269 -4.84 -7.14 6.68
N CYS A 270 -5.26 -6.26 5.79
CA CYS A 270 -5.17 -4.84 6.04
C CYS A 270 -6.52 -4.18 6.37
N ASN A 271 -6.57 -3.50 7.51
CA ASN A 271 -7.73 -2.75 8.01
C ASN A 271 -7.43 -1.25 7.84
N LEU A 272 -8.19 -0.59 6.97
CA LEU A 272 -7.81 0.72 6.42
C LEU A 272 -8.79 1.83 6.76
N ALA A 273 -8.24 2.99 7.11
CA ALA A 273 -8.97 4.26 7.20
C ALA A 273 -8.04 5.43 6.79
N SER A 274 -8.64 6.53 6.33
CA SER A 274 -7.90 7.72 5.90
C SER A 274 -8.42 8.97 6.61
N ILE A 275 -7.49 9.77 7.15
CA ILE A 275 -7.78 11.02 7.84
C ILE A 275 -7.73 12.18 6.84
N ALA A 276 -8.74 13.05 6.86
CA ALA A 276 -8.82 14.22 6.00
C ALA A 276 -7.95 15.36 6.58
N VAL A 277 -6.69 15.43 6.19
CA VAL A 277 -5.71 16.32 6.83
C VAL A 277 -5.98 17.81 6.59
N ASN A 278 -6.78 18.14 5.58
CA ASN A 278 -7.27 19.50 5.33
C ASN A 278 -8.24 20.02 6.40
N MET A 279 -8.92 19.13 7.13
CA MET A 279 -9.88 19.50 8.18
C MET A 279 -9.23 20.12 9.43
N PHE A 280 -7.92 19.99 9.58
CA PHE A 280 -7.16 20.52 10.72
C PHE A 280 -6.48 21.87 10.42
N VAL A 281 -6.70 22.44 9.23
CA VAL A 281 -6.35 23.84 8.97
C VAL A 281 -7.35 24.73 9.71
N LYS A 282 -6.86 25.56 10.65
CA LYS A 282 -7.74 26.42 11.45
C LYS A 282 -8.40 27.49 10.59
N SER A 283 -9.46 28.10 11.12
CA SER A 283 -10.24 29.14 10.44
C SER A 283 -9.41 30.37 10.03
N ASP A 284 -8.28 30.61 10.69
CA ASP A 284 -7.33 31.68 10.35
C ASP A 284 -6.54 31.41 9.05
N ARG A 285 -6.60 30.18 8.52
CA ARG A 285 -5.84 29.70 7.34
C ARG A 285 -4.34 29.90 7.43
N LYS A 286 -3.81 29.92 8.66
CA LYS A 286 -2.38 30.14 8.96
C LYS A 286 -1.84 29.08 9.91
N THR A 287 -2.69 28.53 10.77
CA THR A 287 -2.28 27.56 11.77
C THR A 287 -2.92 26.20 11.54
N TYR A 288 -2.23 25.17 12.03
CA TYR A 288 -2.63 23.77 11.88
C TYR A 288 -2.88 23.16 13.27
N ASP A 289 -3.97 22.40 13.42
CA ASP A 289 -4.39 21.80 14.68
C ASP A 289 -3.83 20.38 14.87
N PHE A 290 -2.60 20.30 15.36
CA PHE A 290 -1.93 19.02 15.63
C PHE A 290 -2.57 18.24 16.78
N GLU A 291 -3.16 18.91 17.78
CA GLU A 291 -3.86 18.21 18.87
C GLU A 291 -5.16 17.57 18.37
N GLY A 292 -5.94 18.29 17.56
CA GLY A 292 -7.09 17.73 16.86
C GLY A 292 -6.72 16.53 16.00
N LEU A 293 -5.62 16.63 15.23
CA LEU A 293 -5.13 15.54 14.39
C LEU A 293 -4.73 14.31 15.23
N LYS A 294 -4.01 14.50 16.34
CA LYS A 294 -3.65 13.43 17.28
C LYS A 294 -4.90 12.74 17.81
N ASN A 295 -5.90 13.50 18.25
CA ASN A 295 -7.14 12.96 18.79
C ASN A 295 -7.88 12.09 17.76
N VAL A 296 -7.99 12.55 16.52
CA VAL A 296 -8.61 11.75 15.44
C VAL A 296 -7.78 10.50 15.13
N ALA A 297 -6.44 10.58 15.12
CA ALA A 297 -5.59 9.40 14.94
C ALA A 297 -5.83 8.34 16.03
N LYS A 298 -6.04 8.75 17.29
CA LYS A 298 -6.41 7.84 18.39
C LYS A 298 -7.77 7.19 18.15
N ILE A 299 -8.79 7.95 17.76
CA ILE A 299 -10.14 7.44 17.43
C ILE A 299 -10.05 6.39 16.32
N VAL A 300 -9.36 6.72 15.22
CA VAL A 300 -9.20 5.81 14.07
C VAL A 300 -8.47 4.54 14.49
N THR A 301 -7.44 4.64 15.33
CA THR A 301 -6.71 3.48 15.87
C THR A 301 -7.64 2.54 16.63
N ARG A 302 -8.47 3.05 17.54
CA ARG A 302 -9.48 2.25 18.27
C ARG A 302 -10.49 1.60 17.34
N ASN A 303 -10.96 2.34 16.34
CA ASN A 303 -11.94 1.85 15.38
C ASN A 303 -11.37 0.70 14.55
N LEU A 304 -10.16 0.85 14.02
CA LEU A 304 -9.50 -0.19 13.25
C LEU A 304 -9.16 -1.41 14.11
N ASN A 305 -8.78 -1.21 15.38
CA ASN A 305 -8.58 -2.33 16.30
C ASN A 305 -9.88 -3.12 16.54
N LYS A 306 -11.03 -2.44 16.73
CA LYS A 306 -12.33 -3.12 16.84
C LYS A 306 -12.72 -3.85 15.54
N ILE A 307 -12.42 -3.26 14.38
CA ILE A 307 -12.66 -3.90 13.07
C ILE A 307 -12.01 -5.28 12.98
N ILE A 308 -10.80 -5.47 13.52
CA ILE A 308 -10.12 -6.78 13.53
C ILE A 308 -11.00 -7.86 14.16
N ASP A 309 -11.70 -7.54 15.26
CA ASP A 309 -12.47 -8.53 16.00
C ASP A 309 -13.86 -8.79 15.39
N VAL A 310 -14.49 -7.76 14.80
CA VAL A 310 -15.83 -7.89 14.20
C VAL A 310 -15.82 -8.36 12.74
N ASN A 311 -14.66 -8.32 12.07
CA ASN A 311 -14.54 -8.65 10.66
C ASN A 311 -14.89 -10.12 10.36
N TYR A 312 -15.64 -10.34 9.28
CA TYR A 312 -15.81 -11.64 8.67
C TYR A 312 -14.61 -11.94 7.76
N TYR A 313 -13.84 -12.99 8.09
CA TYR A 313 -12.68 -13.41 7.32
C TYR A 313 -13.06 -14.44 6.25
N PRO A 314 -12.78 -14.19 4.96
CA PRO A 314 -13.14 -15.11 3.88
C PRO A 314 -12.43 -16.47 3.96
N VAL A 315 -11.23 -16.51 4.53
CA VAL A 315 -10.37 -17.70 4.66
C VAL A 315 -9.75 -17.75 6.07
N PRO A 316 -9.59 -18.93 6.69
CA PRO A 316 -9.16 -19.05 8.08
C PRO A 316 -7.76 -18.49 8.35
N GLU A 317 -6.81 -18.66 7.43
CA GLU A 317 -5.44 -18.15 7.50
C GLU A 317 -5.40 -16.62 7.66
N SER A 318 -6.40 -15.94 7.08
CA SER A 318 -6.54 -14.49 7.20
C SER A 318 -6.99 -14.04 8.60
N LYS A 319 -7.84 -14.84 9.24
CA LYS A 319 -8.21 -14.62 10.65
C LYS A 319 -7.01 -14.89 11.56
N THR A 320 -6.28 -15.98 11.31
CA THR A 320 -5.10 -16.36 12.09
C THR A 320 -4.07 -15.22 12.10
N SER A 321 -3.70 -14.70 10.93
CA SER A 321 -2.73 -13.60 10.83
C SER A 321 -3.20 -12.34 11.57
N ASN A 322 -4.43 -11.88 11.29
CA ASN A 322 -4.91 -10.61 11.84
C ASN A 322 -5.10 -10.68 13.37
N MET A 323 -5.53 -11.81 13.92
CA MET A 323 -5.67 -11.97 15.38
C MET A 323 -4.30 -12.07 16.09
N ARG A 324 -3.27 -12.60 15.43
CA ARG A 324 -1.91 -12.75 16.01
C ARG A 324 -1.16 -11.42 16.06
N HIS A 325 -1.20 -10.65 14.97
CA HIS A 325 -0.34 -9.47 14.79
C HIS A 325 -1.10 -8.14 14.85
N ARG A 326 -2.43 -8.19 14.67
CA ARG A 326 -3.34 -7.05 14.77
C ARG A 326 -2.89 -5.78 14.01
N PRO A 327 -2.36 -5.88 12.77
CA PRO A 327 -1.95 -4.70 12.02
C PRO A 327 -3.16 -3.84 11.62
N ILE A 328 -2.92 -2.52 11.56
CA ILE A 328 -3.86 -1.54 11.02
C ILE A 328 -3.10 -0.61 10.06
N GLY A 329 -3.83 0.00 9.12
CA GLY A 329 -3.27 0.96 8.17
C GLY A 329 -4.03 2.27 8.19
N ILE A 330 -3.49 3.25 8.89
CA ILE A 330 -3.97 4.62 8.88
C ILE A 330 -3.24 5.39 7.78
N GLY A 331 -4.01 5.99 6.89
CA GLY A 331 -3.54 6.87 5.84
C GLY A 331 -4.10 8.27 5.98
N ILE A 332 -3.83 9.08 4.96
CA ILE A 332 -4.33 10.45 4.85
C ILE A 332 -5.01 10.65 3.50
N GLN A 333 -5.74 11.75 3.38
CA GLN A 333 -6.18 12.33 2.12
C GLN A 333 -6.26 13.85 2.25
N GLY A 334 -6.21 14.56 1.13
CA GLY A 334 -6.28 16.02 1.12
C GLY A 334 -5.03 16.72 1.60
N LEU A 335 -3.84 16.13 1.40
CA LEU A 335 -2.57 16.80 1.72
C LEU A 335 -2.37 18.05 0.86
N ALA A 336 -2.62 17.94 -0.44
CA ALA A 336 -2.55 19.10 -1.34
C ALA A 336 -3.58 20.17 -0.97
N ASP A 337 -4.81 19.79 -0.59
CA ASP A 337 -5.81 20.73 -0.09
C ASP A 337 -5.33 21.48 1.16
N ALA A 338 -4.70 20.78 2.12
CA ALA A 338 -4.16 21.40 3.31
C ALA A 338 -3.08 22.44 2.97
N PHE A 339 -2.18 22.13 2.04
CA PHE A 339 -1.16 23.06 1.57
C PHE A 339 -1.77 24.27 0.85
N ILE A 340 -2.74 24.07 -0.04
CA ILE A 340 -3.42 25.16 -0.75
C ILE A 340 -4.16 26.07 0.24
N LEU A 341 -4.86 25.50 1.23
CA LEU A 341 -5.58 26.26 2.26
C LEU A 341 -4.64 27.13 3.10
N LEU A 342 -3.41 26.65 3.36
CA LEU A 342 -2.36 27.36 4.09
C LEU A 342 -1.47 28.25 3.20
N ARG A 343 -1.75 28.31 1.89
CA ARG A 343 -0.95 29.06 0.90
C ARG A 343 0.51 28.61 0.84
N MET A 344 0.73 27.29 0.91
CA MET A 344 2.04 26.68 0.79
C MET A 344 2.17 25.98 -0.57
N PRO A 345 3.11 26.39 -1.45
CA PRO A 345 3.47 25.61 -2.62
C PRO A 345 3.86 24.19 -2.20
N TYR A 346 3.48 23.19 -3.00
CA TYR A 346 3.69 21.78 -2.65
C TYR A 346 5.17 21.44 -2.38
N ASP A 347 6.08 22.09 -3.11
CA ASP A 347 7.53 21.93 -3.05
C ASP A 347 8.23 22.94 -2.12
N SER A 348 7.49 23.73 -1.36
CA SER A 348 8.04 24.70 -0.40
C SER A 348 8.64 24.04 0.84
N GLU A 349 9.57 24.74 1.50
CA GLU A 349 10.17 24.31 2.77
C GLU A 349 9.12 24.24 3.90
N GLU A 350 8.14 25.14 3.87
CA GLU A 350 7.02 25.16 4.80
C GLU A 350 6.12 23.93 4.62
N ALA A 351 5.78 23.56 3.38
CA ALA A 351 5.03 22.33 3.08
C ALA A 351 5.82 21.09 3.48
N ARG A 352 7.14 21.05 3.24
CA ARG A 352 8.02 19.96 3.68
C ARG A 352 8.01 19.80 5.21
N LYS A 353 8.09 20.91 5.96
CA LYS A 353 8.03 20.90 7.42
C LYS A 353 6.67 20.42 7.92
N LEU A 354 5.58 20.95 7.35
CA LEU A 354 4.22 20.55 7.73
C LEU A 354 3.96 19.07 7.43
N ASN A 355 4.41 18.57 6.28
CA ASN A 355 4.35 17.14 5.94
C ASN A 355 4.98 16.28 7.05
N LEU A 356 6.19 16.62 7.49
CA LEU A 356 6.87 15.91 8.57
C LEU A 356 6.03 15.94 9.85
N GLN A 357 5.54 17.11 10.26
CA GLN A 357 4.77 17.28 11.50
C GLN A 357 3.41 16.56 11.47
N ILE A 358 2.72 16.50 10.32
CA ILE A 358 1.48 15.75 10.14
C ILE A 358 1.74 14.26 10.38
N PHE A 359 2.72 13.68 9.69
CA PHE A 359 3.00 12.25 9.82
C PHE A 359 3.59 11.89 11.20
N GLU A 360 4.38 12.78 11.79
CA GLU A 360 4.87 12.65 13.17
C GLU A 360 3.69 12.56 14.16
N THR A 361 2.71 13.46 14.01
CA THR A 361 1.50 13.52 14.85
C THR A 361 0.63 12.28 14.69
N LEU A 362 0.40 11.82 13.46
CA LEU A 362 -0.36 10.61 13.18
C LEU A 362 0.29 9.38 13.83
N TYR A 363 1.61 9.25 13.71
CA TYR A 363 2.32 8.11 14.27
C TYR A 363 2.32 8.14 15.80
N TYR A 364 2.53 9.32 16.40
CA TYR A 364 2.49 9.52 17.84
C TYR A 364 1.11 9.17 18.42
N GLY A 365 0.04 9.73 17.84
CA GLY A 365 -1.33 9.47 18.29
C GLY A 365 -1.73 8.01 18.13
N ALA A 366 -1.36 7.37 17.02
CA ALA A 366 -1.66 5.95 16.81
C ALA A 366 -0.90 5.04 17.80
N LEU A 367 0.38 5.30 18.06
CA LEU A 367 1.16 4.57 19.06
C LEU A 367 0.61 4.77 20.47
N GLU A 368 0.25 6.00 20.84
CA GLU A 368 -0.33 6.29 22.15
C GLU A 368 -1.64 5.51 22.35
N SER A 369 -2.56 5.56 21.38
CA SER A 369 -3.81 4.78 21.47
C SER A 369 -3.58 3.27 21.46
N SER A 370 -2.58 2.77 20.71
CA SER A 370 -2.27 1.34 20.70
C SER A 370 -1.65 0.88 22.03
N CYS A 371 -0.90 1.76 22.71
CA CYS A 371 -0.36 1.53 24.04
C CYS A 371 -1.47 1.54 25.11
N GLU A 372 -2.40 2.50 25.04
CA GLU A 372 -3.59 2.55 25.91
C GLU A 372 -4.44 1.28 25.79
N LEU A 373 -4.63 0.77 24.57
CA LEU A 373 -5.32 -0.50 24.34
C LEU A 373 -4.53 -1.69 24.92
N ALA A 374 -3.20 -1.68 24.85
CA ALA A 374 -2.37 -2.73 25.43
C ALA A 374 -2.37 -2.72 26.96
N GLU A 375 -2.51 -1.55 27.59
CA GLU A 375 -2.68 -1.45 29.05
C GLU A 375 -3.96 -2.15 29.53
N ILE A 376 -5.02 -2.12 28.71
CA ILE A 376 -6.34 -2.71 29.05
C ILE A 376 -6.42 -4.18 28.62
N GLU A 377 -6.00 -4.49 27.40
CA GLU A 377 -6.23 -5.79 26.74
C GLU A 377 -4.96 -6.65 26.61
N GLY A 378 -3.82 -6.14 27.05
CA GLY A 378 -2.50 -6.72 26.78
C GLY A 378 -1.99 -6.44 25.36
N PRO A 379 -0.67 -6.59 25.12
CA PRO A 379 -0.08 -6.44 23.79
C PRO A 379 -0.59 -7.51 22.80
N TYR A 380 -0.33 -7.31 21.49
CA TYR A 380 -0.62 -8.37 20.50
C TYR A 380 0.26 -9.61 20.72
N SER A 381 -0.21 -10.76 20.23
CA SER A 381 0.35 -12.08 20.57
C SER A 381 1.83 -12.26 20.21
N THR A 382 2.32 -11.55 19.20
CA THR A 382 3.72 -11.64 18.73
C THR A 382 4.52 -10.36 18.98
N TYR A 383 4.17 -9.62 20.04
CA TYR A 383 4.87 -8.40 20.44
C TYR A 383 6.29 -8.68 20.91
N ASP A 384 6.49 -9.73 21.70
CA ASP A 384 7.80 -10.03 22.27
C ASP A 384 8.85 -10.29 21.18
N GLY A 385 9.98 -9.61 21.30
CA GLY A 385 11.11 -9.71 20.37
C GLY A 385 11.01 -8.81 19.15
N CYS A 386 9.86 -8.16 18.91
CA CYS A 386 9.72 -7.13 17.86
C CYS A 386 10.58 -5.90 18.20
N PRO A 387 10.94 -5.05 17.21
CA PRO A 387 11.69 -3.83 17.47
C PRO A 387 11.07 -2.89 18.50
N VAL A 388 9.75 -2.69 18.46
CA VAL A 388 9.07 -1.80 19.42
C VAL A 388 9.22 -2.31 20.87
N SER A 389 9.20 -3.63 21.08
CA SER A 389 9.48 -4.24 22.40
C SER A 389 10.89 -3.94 22.93
N LYS A 390 11.80 -3.51 22.05
CA LYS A 390 13.18 -3.11 22.37
C LYS A 390 13.35 -1.58 22.39
N GLY A 391 12.26 -0.82 22.36
CA GLY A 391 12.29 0.64 22.34
C GLY A 391 12.68 1.27 20.99
N ILE A 392 12.68 0.48 19.92
CA ILE A 392 13.01 0.92 18.55
C ILE A 392 11.72 1.21 17.80
N LEU A 393 11.45 2.49 17.54
CA LEU A 393 10.32 2.96 16.73
C LEU A 393 10.74 3.18 15.27
N GLN A 394 9.78 3.52 14.41
CA GLN A 394 10.04 3.58 12.96
C GLN A 394 11.16 4.55 12.61
N TYR A 395 11.17 5.77 13.14
CA TYR A 395 12.20 6.77 12.84
C TYR A 395 13.62 6.32 13.27
N ASP A 396 13.73 5.50 14.33
CA ASP A 396 15.01 4.95 14.75
C ASP A 396 15.59 4.01 13.67
N MET A 397 14.73 3.22 13.00
CA MET A 397 15.13 2.34 11.89
C MET A 397 15.58 3.10 10.63
N TRP A 398 15.26 4.40 10.55
CA TRP A 398 15.72 5.31 9.50
C TRP A 398 16.87 6.21 9.95
N ASN A 399 17.33 6.09 11.21
CA ASN A 399 18.31 6.98 11.84
C ASN A 399 17.87 8.46 11.78
N VAL A 400 16.58 8.73 11.97
CA VAL A 400 15.99 10.07 11.98
C VAL A 400 15.68 10.48 13.42
N THR A 401 16.01 11.73 13.77
CA THR A 401 15.54 12.36 15.01
C THR A 401 14.24 13.11 14.71
N PRO A 402 13.12 12.81 15.41
CA PRO A 402 11.85 13.54 15.26
C PRO A 402 11.98 15.02 15.62
N THR A 403 10.93 15.82 15.37
CA THR A 403 10.87 17.19 15.88
C THR A 403 10.59 17.22 17.39
N ASP A 404 10.57 18.42 17.96
CA ASP A 404 10.19 18.70 19.34
C ASP A 404 8.67 18.81 19.55
N LEU A 405 7.86 18.49 18.53
CA LEU A 405 6.40 18.63 18.59
C LEU A 405 5.75 17.68 19.60
N TRP A 406 6.31 16.48 19.79
CA TRP A 406 5.76 15.46 20.69
C TRP A 406 6.84 14.85 21.59
N ASP A 407 6.48 14.49 22.83
CA ASP A 407 7.39 13.86 23.78
C ASP A 407 7.53 12.34 23.53
N TRP A 408 8.40 12.00 22.59
CA TRP A 408 8.72 10.62 22.25
C TRP A 408 9.34 9.83 23.41
N SER A 409 10.00 10.50 24.35
CA SER A 409 10.64 9.84 25.49
C SER A 409 9.60 9.32 26.48
N ALA A 410 8.59 10.15 26.78
CA ALA A 410 7.45 9.76 27.61
C ALA A 410 6.64 8.63 26.95
N LEU A 411 6.40 8.71 25.64
CA LEU A 411 5.69 7.65 24.92
C LEU A 411 6.49 6.33 24.90
N LYS A 412 7.80 6.36 24.64
CA LYS A 412 8.65 5.15 24.73
C LYS A 412 8.63 4.54 26.13
N ALA A 413 8.60 5.36 27.19
CA ALA A 413 8.50 4.85 28.56
C ALA A 413 7.15 4.16 28.84
N LYS A 414 6.04 4.71 28.34
CA LYS A 414 4.71 4.05 28.41
C LYS A 414 4.71 2.73 27.64
N ILE A 415 5.23 2.73 26.41
CA ILE A 415 5.32 1.52 25.57
C ILE A 415 6.19 0.45 26.23
N ALA A 416 7.32 0.83 26.84
CA ALA A 416 8.19 -0.12 27.55
C ALA A 416 7.48 -0.80 28.74
N LYS A 417 6.51 -0.11 29.36
CA LYS A 417 5.74 -0.64 30.50
C LYS A 417 4.55 -1.50 30.06
N HIS A 418 3.83 -1.10 29.01
CA HIS A 418 2.53 -1.67 28.66
C HIS A 418 2.51 -2.44 27.33
N GLY A 419 3.51 -2.24 26.48
CA GLY A 419 3.50 -2.71 25.10
C GLY A 419 2.57 -1.90 24.19
N ILE A 420 2.25 -2.47 23.02
CA ILE A 420 1.25 -1.92 22.08
C ILE A 420 0.33 -3.04 21.56
N ARG A 421 -0.89 -2.69 21.18
CA ARG A 421 -1.94 -3.62 20.75
C ARG A 421 -1.86 -4.00 19.27
N ASN A 422 -1.15 -3.24 18.46
CA ASN A 422 -1.11 -3.39 17.00
C ASN A 422 0.33 -3.42 16.50
N SER A 423 0.70 -4.41 15.69
CA SER A 423 2.07 -4.56 15.17
C SER A 423 2.51 -3.45 14.21
N LEU A 424 1.57 -2.89 13.44
CA LEU A 424 1.77 -1.84 12.45
C LEU A 424 0.57 -0.87 12.50
N LEU A 425 0.79 0.39 12.16
CA LEU A 425 -0.16 1.47 12.42
C LEU A 425 -0.47 2.35 11.21
N LEU A 426 0.56 2.82 10.50
CA LEU A 426 0.41 3.75 9.38
C LEU A 426 0.72 3.07 8.06
N ALA A 427 -0.14 3.27 7.07
CA ALA A 427 0.07 2.86 5.70
C ALA A 427 -0.78 3.74 4.77
N PRO A 428 -0.25 4.90 4.34
CA PRO A 428 -0.95 5.80 3.43
C PRO A 428 -1.29 5.11 2.10
N MET A 429 -2.59 4.87 1.88
CA MET A 429 -3.14 4.14 0.74
C MET A 429 -3.64 5.09 -0.36
N PRO A 430 -3.84 4.60 -1.60
CA PRO A 430 -4.66 5.30 -2.57
C PRO A 430 -6.08 5.50 -2.06
N THR A 431 -6.57 6.73 -2.06
CA THR A 431 -7.90 7.10 -1.55
C THR A 431 -8.89 7.43 -2.67
N ALA A 432 -8.75 6.79 -3.83
CA ALA A 432 -9.44 7.13 -5.08
C ALA A 432 -10.96 7.32 -4.92
N SER A 433 -11.65 6.42 -4.22
CA SER A 433 -13.09 6.57 -4.01
C SER A 433 -13.43 7.44 -2.80
N THR A 434 -12.68 7.33 -1.71
CA THR A 434 -13.00 8.00 -0.43
C THR A 434 -12.69 9.49 -0.44
N ALA A 435 -11.60 9.91 -1.09
CA ALA A 435 -11.27 11.33 -1.26
C ALA A 435 -12.29 12.03 -2.15
N GLN A 436 -12.79 11.35 -3.18
CA GLN A 436 -13.88 11.85 -4.00
C GLN A 436 -15.18 12.03 -3.20
N ILE A 437 -15.52 11.13 -2.28
CA ILE A 437 -16.69 11.25 -1.41
C ILE A 437 -16.54 12.47 -0.48
N LEU A 438 -15.35 12.69 0.05
CA LEU A 438 -15.07 13.79 0.98
C LEU A 438 -14.88 15.15 0.27
N GLY A 439 -14.55 15.13 -1.02
CA GLY A 439 -14.25 16.32 -1.83
C GLY A 439 -12.80 16.77 -1.76
N ASN A 440 -11.87 15.87 -1.42
CA ASN A 440 -10.45 16.14 -1.25
C ASN A 440 -9.63 15.58 -2.42
N ASN A 441 -8.39 16.05 -2.57
CA ASN A 441 -7.38 15.41 -3.41
C ASN A 441 -6.93 14.07 -2.81
N GLU A 442 -6.46 13.17 -3.67
CA GLU A 442 -6.11 11.81 -3.29
C GLU A 442 -4.83 11.78 -2.44
N ALA A 443 -4.89 10.99 -1.36
CA ALA A 443 -3.79 10.61 -0.51
C ALA A 443 -2.85 11.78 -0.13
N PHE A 444 -1.56 11.59 -0.45
CA PHE A 444 -0.46 12.54 -0.32
C PHE A 444 0.01 12.99 -1.71
N GLU A 445 -0.86 12.98 -2.71
CA GLU A 445 -0.48 13.38 -4.07
C GLU A 445 -0.69 14.89 -4.27
N PRO A 446 0.12 15.54 -5.12
CA PRO A 446 -0.20 16.87 -5.63
C PRO A 446 -1.46 16.81 -6.51
N TYR A 447 -2.07 17.97 -6.78
CA TYR A 447 -3.12 18.05 -7.80
C TYR A 447 -2.55 17.65 -9.17
N THR A 448 -3.15 16.64 -9.79
CA THR A 448 -2.72 16.18 -11.13
C THR A 448 -3.15 17.14 -12.24
N SER A 449 -4.26 17.85 -12.04
CA SER A 449 -4.78 18.86 -12.95
C SER A 449 -5.72 19.82 -12.21
N ASN A 450 -5.74 21.11 -12.62
CA ASN A 450 -6.74 22.06 -12.11
C ASN A 450 -8.11 21.94 -12.79
N ILE A 451 -8.19 21.25 -13.93
CA ILE A 451 -9.46 20.90 -14.56
C ILE A 451 -9.38 19.52 -15.18
N TYR A 452 -10.32 18.64 -14.85
CA TYR A 452 -10.37 17.31 -15.45
C TYR A 452 -11.80 16.93 -15.79
N THR A 453 -11.95 16.13 -16.85
CA THR A 453 -13.26 15.62 -17.27
C THR A 453 -13.53 14.30 -16.56
N ARG A 454 -14.59 14.27 -15.76
CA ARG A 454 -15.07 13.10 -15.06
C ARG A 454 -16.14 12.41 -15.90
N ARG A 455 -15.89 11.15 -16.27
CA ARG A 455 -16.91 10.28 -16.88
C ARG A 455 -17.65 9.53 -15.77
N VAL A 456 -18.97 9.68 -15.73
CA VAL A 456 -19.88 8.88 -14.90
C VAL A 456 -20.95 8.27 -15.81
N LEU A 457 -21.73 7.32 -15.28
CA LEU A 457 -22.79 6.66 -16.06
C LEU A 457 -23.82 7.65 -16.65
N SER A 458 -23.99 8.83 -16.04
CA SER A 458 -24.90 9.88 -16.50
C SER A 458 -24.29 10.89 -17.49
N GLY A 459 -23.01 10.79 -17.83
CA GLY A 459 -22.34 11.68 -18.78
C GLY A 459 -20.94 12.12 -18.38
N GLU A 460 -20.43 13.13 -19.08
CA GLU A 460 -19.13 13.74 -18.81
C GLU A 460 -19.31 15.09 -18.09
N PHE A 461 -18.66 15.25 -16.93
CA PHE A 461 -18.71 16.47 -16.13
C PHE A 461 -17.30 17.05 -15.99
N GLN A 462 -17.13 18.33 -16.26
CA GLN A 462 -15.88 19.02 -15.97
C GLN A 462 -15.81 19.34 -14.47
N VAL A 463 -14.77 18.85 -13.81
CA VAL A 463 -14.46 19.15 -12.41
C VAL A 463 -13.29 20.13 -12.40
N VAL A 464 -13.52 21.29 -11.80
CA VAL A 464 -12.49 22.32 -11.59
C VAL A 464 -11.96 22.18 -10.16
N ASN A 465 -10.66 22.41 -9.96
CA ASN A 465 -10.08 22.59 -8.63
C ASN A 465 -10.83 23.73 -7.93
N HIS A 466 -11.61 23.38 -6.91
CA HIS A 466 -12.51 24.30 -6.22
C HIS A 466 -11.75 25.39 -5.45
N HIS A 467 -10.51 25.13 -5.02
CA HIS A 467 -9.66 26.13 -4.39
C HIS A 467 -9.23 27.19 -5.41
N LEU A 468 -8.71 26.76 -6.57
CA LEU A 468 -8.32 27.67 -7.64
C LEU A 468 -9.53 28.47 -8.16
N LEU A 469 -10.66 27.82 -8.35
CA LEU A 469 -11.90 28.49 -8.78
C LEU A 469 -12.26 29.62 -7.82
N ARG A 470 -12.20 29.35 -6.51
CA ARG A 470 -12.46 30.35 -5.49
C ARG A 470 -11.46 31.50 -5.56
N ASP A 471 -10.17 31.22 -5.68
CA ASP A 471 -9.13 32.25 -5.75
C ASP A 471 -9.28 33.16 -6.97
N LEU A 472 -9.56 32.58 -8.14
CA LEU A 472 -9.79 33.34 -9.36
C LEU A 472 -11.08 34.17 -9.26
N THR A 473 -12.14 33.61 -8.65
CA THR A 473 -13.40 34.33 -8.44
C THR A 473 -13.23 35.50 -7.47
N ASP A 474 -12.57 35.27 -6.33
CA ASP A 474 -12.32 36.29 -5.30
C ASP A 474 -11.48 37.46 -5.84
N ARG A 475 -10.65 37.23 -6.87
CA ARG A 475 -9.88 38.26 -7.58
C ARG A 475 -10.55 38.82 -8.83
N GLY A 476 -11.78 38.41 -9.15
CA GLY A 476 -12.48 38.84 -10.36
C GLY A 476 -11.82 38.39 -11.67
N LEU A 477 -11.02 37.32 -11.63
CA LEU A 477 -10.29 36.75 -12.76
C LEU A 477 -11.03 35.57 -13.42
N TRP A 478 -12.12 35.08 -12.82
CA TRP A 478 -12.86 33.93 -13.33
C TRP A 478 -13.93 34.35 -14.35
N ASP A 479 -13.74 33.90 -15.59
CA ASP A 479 -14.72 34.00 -16.69
C ASP A 479 -14.62 32.77 -17.62
N ASP A 480 -15.49 32.72 -18.64
CA ASP A 480 -15.48 31.63 -19.63
C ASP A 480 -14.16 31.56 -20.42
N ASN A 481 -13.49 32.69 -20.61
CA ASN A 481 -12.20 32.75 -21.30
C ASN A 481 -11.09 32.09 -20.45
N MET A 482 -11.02 32.42 -19.16
CA MET A 482 -10.10 31.82 -18.20
C MET A 482 -10.28 30.31 -18.15
N LYS A 483 -11.54 29.84 -18.05
CA LYS A 483 -11.86 28.40 -18.10
C LYS A 483 -11.32 27.74 -19.37
N ASN A 484 -11.56 28.34 -20.53
CA ASN A 484 -11.10 27.82 -21.82
C ASN A 484 -9.56 27.83 -21.94
N GLN A 485 -8.89 28.82 -21.37
CA GLN A 485 -7.42 28.88 -21.33
C GLN A 485 -6.83 27.79 -20.45
N ILE A 486 -7.43 27.51 -19.29
CA ILE A 486 -7.00 26.40 -18.41
C ILE A 486 -7.17 25.06 -19.16
N LEU A 487 -8.30 24.86 -19.85
CA LEU A 487 -8.53 23.67 -20.68
C LEU A 487 -7.49 23.53 -21.82
N ALA A 488 -7.23 24.63 -22.54
CA ALA A 488 -6.24 24.65 -23.62
C ALA A 488 -4.81 24.34 -23.13
N ASN A 489 -4.51 24.64 -21.86
CA ASN A 489 -3.25 24.33 -21.20
C ASN A 489 -3.29 22.99 -20.43
N CYS A 490 -4.24 22.11 -20.75
CA CYS A 490 -4.38 20.79 -20.11
C CYS A 490 -4.47 20.85 -18.58
N GLY A 491 -5.12 21.89 -18.03
CA GLY A 491 -5.25 22.11 -16.59
C GLY A 491 -4.11 22.86 -15.93
N SER A 492 -3.09 23.27 -16.67
CA SER A 492 -2.03 24.15 -16.16
C SER A 492 -2.46 25.62 -16.19
N ILE A 493 -2.05 26.36 -15.16
CA ILE A 493 -2.23 27.82 -15.05
C ILE A 493 -0.94 28.62 -15.29
N GLN A 494 0.20 27.95 -15.44
CA GLN A 494 1.52 28.61 -15.46
C GLN A 494 1.67 29.60 -16.62
N ASN A 495 1.18 29.21 -17.80
CA ASN A 495 1.35 29.97 -19.04
C ASN A 495 0.19 30.93 -19.32
N ILE A 496 -0.76 31.08 -18.39
CA ILE A 496 -1.90 31.98 -18.57
C ILE A 496 -1.51 33.41 -18.18
N PRO A 497 -1.53 34.38 -19.11
CA PRO A 497 -1.32 35.78 -18.78
C PRO A 497 -2.48 36.29 -17.92
N GLY A 498 -2.19 37.07 -16.88
CA GLY A 498 -3.20 37.66 -16.00
C GLY A 498 -3.48 36.87 -14.72
N ILE A 499 -3.07 35.60 -14.61
CA ILE A 499 -3.01 34.91 -13.31
C ILE A 499 -1.74 35.37 -12.57
N PRO A 500 -1.86 35.92 -11.35
CA PRO A 500 -0.73 36.33 -10.53
C PRO A 500 0.21 35.17 -10.15
N ASP A 501 1.51 35.46 -10.01
CA ASP A 501 2.54 34.46 -9.69
C ASP A 501 2.32 33.77 -8.34
N ASP A 502 1.68 34.44 -7.38
CA ASP A 502 1.36 33.84 -6.09
C ASP A 502 0.25 32.79 -6.19
N ILE A 503 -0.68 32.89 -7.16
CA ILE A 503 -1.62 31.80 -7.46
C ILE A 503 -0.92 30.70 -8.24
N LYS A 504 -0.06 31.04 -9.21
CA LYS A 504 0.65 30.04 -10.02
C LYS A 504 1.55 29.13 -9.18
N LYS A 505 2.12 29.64 -8.08
CA LYS A 505 2.96 28.85 -7.18
C LYS A 505 2.18 27.85 -6.33
N ILE A 506 0.88 28.08 -6.13
CA ILE A 506 -0.01 27.23 -5.31
C ILE A 506 -0.67 26.20 -6.20
#